data_AF-A0AAW9HGE3-F1
#
_entry.id   AF-A0AAW9HGE3-F1
#
_cell.length_a   1.000
_cell.length_b   1.000
_cell.length_c   1.000
_cell.angle_alpha   90.00
_cell.angle_beta   90.00
_cell.angle_gamma   90.00
#
_symmetry.space_group_name_H-M   'P 1'
#
loop_
_entity.id
_entity.type
_entity.pdbx_description
1 polymer ?
#
loop_
_entity_poly.entity_id
_entity_poly.type
_entity_poly.pdbx_seq_one_letter_code
_entity_poly.pdbx_strand_id
1 'polypeptide(L)'
;MTAADTTAAQKALDEAKAKLAEFPSAEELQTQLDDQKKYVEIQKGTLSYAEEKLDASPGVVPAEEAHAKAVAELKEAQKAFDANPTDEAATKAYEAAKAKVDAAAAAIKAASDEFEKLEIAVSNAKAKLTELEVGVVTLNDKIAARAAAEKAVADAQKALDALKGEAPKPEQPKVDPKKDGDKVDPKADPKAEPKKDGDKKDADKKADPKAEKKADPKKEAKKAEGKKLANSGVDAGAAAGGAALLLLAGGAFVAYRKFA
;
A
#
# COMPACT_ATOMS: atom_id res chain seq x y z
N MET A 1 58.16 -3.02 -6.62
CA MET A 1 57.02 -3.57 -5.86
C MET A 1 57.52 -4.58 -4.84
N THR A 2 56.97 -4.55 -3.63
CA THR A 2 57.35 -5.48 -2.56
C THR A 2 56.26 -6.53 -2.33
N ALA A 3 56.61 -7.70 -1.80
CA ALA A 3 55.62 -8.70 -1.37
C ALA A 3 54.65 -8.17 -0.29
N ALA A 4 55.02 -7.09 0.42
CA ALA A 4 54.15 -6.43 1.38
C ALA A 4 53.00 -5.67 0.70
N ASP A 5 53.25 -5.05 -0.48
CA ASP A 5 52.25 -4.28 -1.22
C ASP A 5 51.12 -5.18 -1.76
N THR A 6 51.49 -6.35 -2.31
CA THR A 6 50.51 -7.35 -2.78
C THR A 6 49.72 -7.98 -1.64
N THR A 7 50.34 -8.21 -0.48
CA THR A 7 49.65 -8.71 0.72
C THR A 7 48.62 -7.71 1.24
N ALA A 8 48.97 -6.42 1.28
CA ALA A 8 48.05 -5.37 1.70
C ALA A 8 46.86 -5.22 0.74
N ALA A 9 47.09 -5.28 -0.58
CA ALA A 9 46.02 -5.22 -1.58
C ALA A 9 45.09 -6.45 -1.53
N GLN A 10 45.63 -7.64 -1.29
CA GLN A 10 44.83 -8.84 -1.09
C GLN A 10 43.92 -8.69 0.14
N LYS A 11 44.46 -8.18 1.26
CA LYS A 11 43.67 -7.91 2.46
C LYS A 11 42.54 -6.89 2.19
N ALA A 12 42.82 -5.82 1.46
CA ALA A 12 41.80 -4.82 1.09
C ALA A 12 40.68 -5.40 0.20
N LEU A 13 41.03 -6.29 -0.74
CA LEU A 13 40.05 -7.02 -1.55
C LEU A 13 39.17 -7.94 -0.69
N ASP A 14 39.77 -8.67 0.24
CA ASP A 14 39.05 -9.59 1.12
C ASP A 14 38.10 -8.82 2.06
N GLU A 15 38.54 -7.68 2.60
CA GLU A 15 37.70 -6.76 3.39
C GLU A 15 36.53 -6.18 2.56
N ALA A 16 36.77 -5.79 1.30
CA ALA A 16 35.73 -5.28 0.42
C ALA A 16 34.69 -6.37 0.08
N LYS A 17 35.15 -7.61 -0.17
CA LYS A 17 34.26 -8.75 -0.41
C LYS A 17 33.43 -9.11 0.82
N ALA A 18 34.05 -9.07 2.01
CA ALA A 18 33.33 -9.29 3.26
C ALA A 18 32.20 -8.25 3.46
N LYS A 19 32.50 -6.97 3.22
CA LYS A 19 31.48 -5.91 3.27
C LYS A 19 30.37 -6.08 2.24
N LEU A 20 30.70 -6.49 1.01
CA LEU A 20 29.68 -6.77 -0.01
C LEU A 20 28.77 -7.94 0.39
N ALA A 21 29.31 -8.95 1.09
CA ALA A 21 28.54 -10.11 1.55
C ALA A 21 27.56 -9.78 2.70
N GLU A 22 27.66 -8.62 3.35
CA GLU A 22 26.68 -8.15 4.33
C GLU A 22 25.37 -7.67 3.68
N PHE A 23 25.39 -7.38 2.37
CA PHE A 23 24.21 -6.99 1.62
C PHE A 23 23.51 -8.22 1.03
N PRO A 24 22.16 -8.24 1.01
CA PRO A 24 21.42 -9.16 0.14
C PRO A 24 21.86 -9.00 -1.32
N SER A 25 21.55 -9.96 -2.19
CA SER A 25 21.88 -9.84 -3.61
C SER A 25 21.14 -8.69 -4.30
N ALA A 26 21.64 -8.22 -5.45
CA ALA A 26 20.99 -7.16 -6.23
C ALA A 26 19.60 -7.62 -6.67
N GLU A 27 19.49 -8.88 -7.09
CA GLU A 27 18.24 -9.47 -7.55
C GLU A 27 17.21 -9.52 -6.41
N GLU A 28 17.63 -9.89 -5.19
CA GLU A 28 16.74 -9.86 -4.02
C GLU A 28 16.30 -8.44 -3.68
N LEU A 29 17.22 -7.48 -3.63
CA LEU A 29 16.87 -6.08 -3.34
C LEU A 29 15.96 -5.48 -4.42
N GLN A 30 16.21 -5.79 -5.69
CA GLN A 30 15.41 -5.33 -6.81
C GLN A 30 14.01 -5.95 -6.78
N THR A 31 13.91 -7.25 -6.49
CA THR A 31 12.62 -7.93 -6.32
C THR A 31 11.83 -7.33 -5.16
N GLN A 32 12.47 -7.08 -4.01
CA GLN A 32 11.83 -6.40 -2.87
C GLN A 32 11.35 -5.00 -3.25
N LEU A 33 12.14 -4.24 -4.01
CA LEU A 33 11.78 -2.90 -4.46
C LEU A 33 10.56 -2.93 -5.39
N ASP A 34 10.56 -3.86 -6.35
CA ASP A 34 9.48 -3.98 -7.33
C ASP A 34 8.18 -4.45 -6.68
N ASP A 35 8.25 -5.40 -5.74
CA ASP A 35 7.09 -5.82 -4.96
C ASP A 35 6.58 -4.68 -4.06
N GLN A 36 7.47 -3.93 -3.42
CA GLN A 36 7.08 -2.78 -2.62
C GLN A 36 6.42 -1.68 -3.45
N LYS A 37 6.91 -1.41 -4.67
CA LYS A 37 6.25 -0.49 -5.61
C LYS A 37 4.87 -0.97 -6.02
N LYS A 38 4.67 -2.27 -6.25
CA LYS A 38 3.32 -2.83 -6.51
C LYS A 38 2.39 -2.58 -5.32
N TYR A 39 2.86 -2.78 -4.09
CA TYR A 39 2.07 -2.48 -2.90
C TYR A 39 1.72 -1.00 -2.79
N VAL A 40 2.65 -0.10 -3.11
CA VAL A 40 2.38 1.36 -3.17
C VAL A 40 1.24 1.66 -4.15
N GLU A 41 1.28 1.12 -5.37
CA GLU A 41 0.22 1.36 -6.36
C GLU A 41 -1.14 0.80 -5.92
N ILE A 42 -1.17 -0.37 -5.27
CA ILE A 42 -2.39 -0.92 -4.67
C ILE A 42 -2.94 0.01 -3.57
N GLN A 43 -2.06 0.55 -2.71
CA GLN A 43 -2.48 1.47 -1.65
C GLN A 43 -2.95 2.81 -2.20
N LYS A 44 -2.35 3.33 -3.27
CA LYS A 44 -2.87 4.53 -3.97
C LYS A 44 -4.29 4.32 -4.48
N GLY A 45 -4.57 3.17 -5.10
CA GLY A 45 -5.93 2.82 -5.54
C GLY A 45 -6.90 2.71 -4.36
N THR A 46 -6.46 2.12 -3.25
CA THR A 46 -7.27 2.00 -2.02
C THR A 46 -7.57 3.38 -1.42
N LEU A 47 -6.57 4.26 -1.38
CA LEU A 47 -6.73 5.64 -0.91
C LEU A 47 -7.69 6.42 -1.82
N SER A 48 -7.50 6.36 -3.13
CA SER A 48 -8.37 7.02 -4.10
C SER A 48 -9.83 6.60 -3.93
N TYR A 49 -10.09 5.30 -3.74
CA TYR A 49 -11.45 4.81 -3.51
C TYR A 49 -12.05 5.30 -2.19
N ALA A 50 -11.24 5.37 -1.13
CA ALA A 50 -11.70 5.87 0.17
C ALA A 50 -12.00 7.38 0.12
N GLU A 51 -11.15 8.16 -0.57
CA GLU A 51 -11.37 9.59 -0.80
C GLU A 51 -12.60 9.83 -1.66
N GLU A 52 -12.79 9.08 -2.75
CA GLU A 52 -14.00 9.17 -3.59
C GLU A 52 -15.26 8.89 -2.78
N LYS A 53 -15.25 7.88 -1.90
CA LYS A 53 -16.37 7.60 -0.99
C LYS A 53 -16.63 8.70 0.02
N LEU A 54 -15.58 9.28 0.59
CA LEU A 54 -15.68 10.37 1.55
C LEU A 54 -16.26 11.61 0.87
N ASP A 55 -15.80 11.94 -0.34
CA ASP A 55 -16.27 13.08 -1.13
C ASP A 55 -17.69 12.90 -1.64
N ALA A 56 -18.09 11.66 -1.99
CA ALA A 56 -19.45 11.32 -2.38
C ALA A 56 -20.41 11.24 -1.20
N SER A 57 -19.91 11.21 0.04
CA SER A 57 -20.75 11.15 1.23
C SER A 57 -21.49 12.48 1.39
N PRO A 58 -22.83 12.47 1.52
CA PRO A 58 -23.58 13.69 1.82
C PRO A 58 -23.32 14.21 3.25
N GLY A 59 -22.52 13.48 4.03
CA GLY A 59 -22.24 13.77 5.43
C GLY A 59 -23.52 13.78 6.26
N VAL A 60 -23.57 14.67 7.25
CA VAL A 60 -24.71 14.82 8.15
C VAL A 60 -25.80 15.77 7.60
N VAL A 61 -25.52 16.52 6.54
CA VAL A 61 -26.38 17.63 6.09
C VAL A 61 -27.83 17.22 5.82
N PRO A 62 -28.12 16.15 5.05
CA PRO A 62 -29.52 15.75 4.83
C PRO A 62 -30.23 15.31 6.13
N ALA A 63 -29.49 14.70 7.05
CA ALA A 63 -30.03 14.27 8.34
C ALA A 63 -30.30 15.47 9.26
N GLU A 64 -29.44 16.49 9.24
CA GLU A 64 -29.64 17.76 9.94
C GLU A 64 -30.86 18.52 9.42
N GLU A 65 -31.04 18.58 8.09
CA GLU A 65 -32.23 19.17 7.48
C GLU A 65 -33.52 18.43 7.86
N ALA A 66 -33.47 17.10 7.88
CA ALA A 66 -34.59 16.27 8.32
C ALA A 66 -34.92 16.50 9.80
N HIS A 67 -33.90 16.61 10.65
CA HIS A 67 -34.06 16.93 12.06
C HIS A 67 -34.65 18.33 12.27
N ALA A 68 -34.19 19.33 11.53
CA ALA A 68 -34.75 20.69 11.59
C ALA A 68 -36.25 20.72 11.23
N LYS A 69 -36.65 19.97 10.19
CA LYS A 69 -38.07 19.81 9.81
C LYS A 69 -38.87 19.10 10.90
N ALA A 70 -38.34 18.00 11.46
CA ALA A 70 -39.00 17.26 12.53
C ALA A 70 -39.19 18.12 13.80
N VAL A 71 -38.20 18.95 14.15
CA VAL A 71 -38.29 19.90 15.27
C VAL A 71 -39.34 20.97 15.01
N ALA A 72 -39.48 21.46 13.77
CA ALA A 72 -40.53 22.40 13.41
C ALA A 72 -41.93 21.78 13.55
N GLU A 73 -42.12 20.54 13.09
CA GLU A 73 -43.37 19.78 13.26
C GLU A 73 -43.70 19.55 14.74
N LEU A 74 -42.70 19.20 15.55
CA LEU A 74 -42.87 19.01 16.99
C LEU A 74 -43.36 20.29 17.67
N LYS A 75 -42.80 21.45 17.30
CA LYS A 75 -43.25 22.75 17.84
C LYS A 75 -44.71 23.04 17.51
N GLU A 76 -45.16 22.76 16.30
CA GLU A 76 -46.57 22.96 15.92
C GLU A 76 -47.50 21.95 16.62
N ALA A 77 -47.10 20.67 16.69
CA ALA A 77 -47.87 19.66 17.40
C ALA A 77 -47.95 19.95 18.92
N GLN A 78 -46.87 20.49 19.50
CA GLN A 78 -46.84 20.88 20.90
C GLN A 78 -47.78 22.04 21.20
N LYS A 79 -47.86 23.06 20.33
CA LYS A 79 -48.87 24.13 20.49
C LYS A 79 -50.29 23.58 20.52
N ALA A 80 -50.61 22.61 19.67
CA ALA A 80 -51.94 21.98 19.63
C ALA A 80 -52.21 21.14 20.88
N PHE A 81 -51.20 20.40 21.36
CA PHE A 81 -51.29 19.62 22.60
C PHE A 81 -51.46 20.52 23.83
N ASP A 82 -50.68 21.59 23.96
CA ASP A 82 -50.76 22.53 25.07
C ASP A 82 -52.12 23.26 25.12
N ALA A 83 -52.74 23.49 23.95
CA ALA A 83 -54.07 24.12 23.86
C ALA A 83 -55.20 23.18 24.32
N ASN A 84 -55.08 21.87 24.10
CA ASN A 84 -56.03 20.87 24.61
C ASN A 84 -55.34 19.51 24.83
N PRO A 85 -54.76 19.26 26.01
CA PRO A 85 -53.98 18.05 26.26
C PRO A 85 -54.85 16.79 26.43
N THR A 86 -56.17 16.94 26.52
CA THR A 86 -57.13 15.81 26.55
C THR A 86 -57.62 15.41 25.16
N ASP A 87 -57.29 16.19 24.13
CA ASP A 87 -57.60 15.86 22.75
C ASP A 87 -56.72 14.71 22.27
N GLU A 88 -57.37 13.61 21.87
CA GLU A 88 -56.68 12.39 21.45
C GLU A 88 -55.87 12.60 20.16
N ALA A 89 -56.35 13.47 19.26
CA ALA A 89 -55.65 13.75 18.00
C ALA A 89 -54.41 14.62 18.25
N ALA A 90 -54.49 15.63 19.11
CA ALA A 90 -53.37 16.48 19.51
C ALA A 90 -52.29 15.67 20.24
N THR A 91 -52.69 14.78 21.16
CA THR A 91 -51.78 13.88 21.87
C THR A 91 -51.04 12.95 20.89
N LYS A 92 -51.76 12.30 19.98
CA LYS A 92 -51.15 11.43 18.96
C LYS A 92 -50.22 12.18 18.02
N ALA A 93 -50.58 13.41 17.62
CA ALA A 93 -49.75 14.24 16.76
C ALA A 93 -48.44 14.66 17.44
N TYR A 94 -48.50 15.02 18.73
CA TYR A 94 -47.32 15.37 19.52
C TYR A 94 -46.38 14.17 19.69
N GLU A 95 -46.88 13.01 20.10
CA GLU A 95 -46.07 11.79 20.24
C GLU A 95 -45.47 11.35 18.89
N ALA A 96 -46.23 11.45 17.80
CA ALA A 96 -45.72 11.15 16.46
C ALA A 96 -44.60 12.11 16.03
N ALA A 97 -44.76 13.42 16.29
CA ALA A 97 -43.74 14.41 15.96
C ALA A 97 -42.46 14.23 16.80
N LYS A 98 -42.62 13.86 18.09
CA LYS A 98 -41.49 13.52 18.96
C LYS A 98 -40.73 12.30 18.44
N ALA A 99 -41.44 11.24 18.04
CA ALA A 99 -40.83 10.07 17.43
C ALA A 99 -40.06 10.39 16.13
N LYS A 100 -40.52 11.37 15.33
CA LYS A 100 -39.78 11.85 14.16
C LYS A 100 -38.49 12.57 14.54
N VAL A 101 -38.48 13.38 15.59
CA VAL A 101 -37.27 14.05 16.10
C VAL A 101 -36.26 13.00 16.57
N ASP A 102 -36.70 12.01 17.34
CA ASP A 102 -35.83 10.92 17.82
C ASP A 102 -35.25 10.11 16.65
N ALA A 103 -36.07 9.79 15.65
CA ALA A 103 -35.62 9.10 14.44
C ALA A 103 -34.61 9.93 13.63
N ALA A 104 -34.82 11.24 13.50
CA ALA A 104 -33.90 12.12 12.80
C ALA A 104 -32.58 12.32 13.56
N ALA A 105 -32.62 12.41 14.89
CA ALA A 105 -31.42 12.46 15.73
C ALA A 105 -30.61 11.16 15.62
N ALA A 106 -31.28 10.00 15.59
CA ALA A 106 -30.62 8.72 15.33
C ALA A 106 -29.98 8.66 13.94
N ALA A 107 -30.63 9.23 12.91
CA ALA A 107 -30.08 9.34 11.57
C ALA A 107 -28.84 10.24 11.50
N ILE A 108 -28.83 11.38 12.20
CA ILE A 108 -27.63 12.24 12.32
C ILE A 108 -26.48 11.45 12.92
N LYS A 109 -26.73 10.74 14.02
CA LYS A 109 -25.71 9.92 14.67
C LYS A 109 -25.17 8.85 13.71
N ALA A 110 -26.05 8.13 13.02
CA ALA A 110 -25.64 7.11 12.06
C ALA A 110 -24.79 7.69 10.91
N ALA A 111 -25.18 8.84 10.36
CA ALA A 111 -24.44 9.53 9.31
C ALA A 111 -23.07 10.03 9.81
N SER A 112 -23.02 10.56 11.03
CA SER A 112 -21.77 10.97 11.68
C SER A 112 -20.82 9.79 11.90
N ASP A 113 -21.33 8.68 12.44
CA ASP A 113 -20.55 7.46 12.67
C ASP A 113 -20.01 6.86 11.35
N GLU A 114 -20.76 6.99 10.25
CA GLU A 114 -20.33 6.56 8.92
C GLU A 114 -19.24 7.49 8.36
N PHE A 115 -19.42 8.80 8.48
CA PHE A 115 -18.45 9.79 8.03
C PHE A 115 -17.11 9.65 8.78
N GLU A 116 -17.15 9.50 10.09
CA GLU A 116 -15.94 9.29 10.91
C GLU A 116 -15.19 8.00 10.50
N LYS A 117 -15.91 6.91 10.18
CA LYS A 117 -15.29 5.68 9.67
C LYS A 117 -14.59 5.90 8.33
N LEU A 118 -15.16 6.71 7.43
CA LEU A 118 -14.55 7.05 6.16
C LEU A 118 -13.30 7.92 6.35
N GLU A 119 -13.34 8.92 7.23
CA GLU A 119 -12.17 9.73 7.58
C GLU A 119 -11.03 8.88 8.18
N ILE A 120 -11.36 7.98 9.11
CA ILE A 120 -10.39 7.03 9.69
C ILE A 120 -9.82 6.11 8.59
N ALA A 121 -10.64 5.62 7.67
CA ALA A 121 -10.19 4.78 6.57
C ALA A 121 -9.21 5.52 5.65
N VAL A 122 -9.51 6.78 5.29
CA VAL A 122 -8.63 7.64 4.48
C VAL A 122 -7.32 7.91 5.23
N SER A 123 -7.39 8.27 6.51
CA SER A 123 -6.21 8.52 7.35
C SER A 123 -5.30 7.28 7.43
N ASN A 124 -5.87 6.11 7.71
CA ASN A 124 -5.14 4.85 7.77
C ASN A 124 -4.51 4.46 6.42
N ALA A 125 -5.21 4.70 5.31
CA ALA A 125 -4.67 4.46 3.97
C ALA A 125 -3.49 5.39 3.66
N LYS A 126 -3.58 6.68 4.01
CA LYS A 126 -2.48 7.65 3.87
C LYS A 126 -1.25 7.25 4.69
N ALA A 127 -1.45 6.84 5.93
CA ALA A 127 -0.36 6.40 6.80
C ALA A 127 0.37 5.18 6.22
N LYS A 128 -0.38 4.16 5.78
CA LYS A 128 0.21 2.97 5.14
C LYS A 128 0.94 3.30 3.84
N LEU A 129 0.38 4.19 3.01
CA LEU A 129 1.04 4.61 1.78
C LEU A 129 2.38 5.29 2.09
N THR A 130 2.41 6.18 3.08
CA THR A 130 3.63 6.87 3.53
C THR A 130 4.70 5.88 4.00
N GLU A 131 4.32 4.90 4.82
CA GLU A 131 5.24 3.85 5.29
C GLU A 131 5.85 3.06 4.13
N LEU A 132 5.02 2.68 3.15
CA LEU A 132 5.48 1.96 1.97
C LEU A 132 6.41 2.82 1.11
N GLU A 133 6.11 4.10 0.91
CA GLU A 133 6.96 5.03 0.15
C GLU A 133 8.31 5.25 0.82
N VAL A 134 8.35 5.38 2.15
CA VAL A 134 9.61 5.44 2.91
C VAL A 134 10.43 4.17 2.73
N GLY A 135 9.79 3.00 2.72
CA GLY A 135 10.50 1.75 2.48
C GLY A 135 11.02 1.62 1.03
N VAL A 136 10.32 2.17 0.02
CA VAL A 136 10.85 2.28 -1.35
C VAL A 136 12.14 3.10 -1.37
N VAL A 137 12.16 4.26 -0.69
CA VAL A 137 13.38 5.09 -0.58
C VAL A 137 14.49 4.31 0.11
N THR A 138 14.19 3.64 1.22
CA THR A 138 15.17 2.83 1.98
C THR A 138 15.76 1.69 1.14
N LEU A 139 14.95 1.02 0.31
CA LEU A 139 15.42 -0.03 -0.59
C LEU A 139 16.30 0.54 -1.70
N ASN A 140 15.97 1.69 -2.27
CA ASN A 140 16.82 2.37 -3.25
C ASN A 140 18.19 2.72 -2.64
N ASP A 141 18.23 3.22 -1.40
CA ASP A 141 19.48 3.53 -0.71
C ASP A 141 20.33 2.27 -0.48
N LYS A 142 19.70 1.14 -0.12
CA LYS A 142 20.40 -0.15 0.01
C LYS A 142 20.95 -0.66 -1.32
N ILE A 143 20.20 -0.50 -2.41
CA ILE A 143 20.66 -0.86 -3.75
C ILE A 143 21.87 -0.01 -4.14
N ALA A 144 21.82 1.31 -3.89
CA ALA A 144 22.94 2.21 -4.14
C ALA A 144 24.17 1.87 -3.28
N ALA A 145 23.98 1.59 -1.99
CA ALA A 145 25.07 1.17 -1.09
C ALA A 145 25.72 -0.14 -1.53
N ARG A 146 24.91 -1.12 -1.97
CA ARG A 146 25.42 -2.38 -2.52
C ARG A 146 26.19 -2.15 -3.81
N ALA A 147 25.68 -1.33 -4.74
CA ALA A 147 26.40 -1.00 -5.97
C ALA A 147 27.75 -0.32 -5.69
N ALA A 148 27.83 0.54 -4.67
CA ALA A 148 29.09 1.12 -4.22
C ALA A 148 30.05 0.07 -3.64
N ALA A 149 29.54 -0.92 -2.90
CA ALA A 149 30.34 -2.03 -2.39
C ALA A 149 30.86 -2.93 -3.53
N GLU A 150 30.05 -3.23 -4.54
CA GLU A 150 30.47 -3.96 -5.75
C GLU A 150 31.57 -3.21 -6.50
N LYS A 151 31.43 -1.89 -6.64
CA LYS A 151 32.46 -1.05 -7.23
C LYS A 151 33.75 -1.08 -6.41
N ALA A 152 33.68 -1.04 -5.08
CA ALA A 152 34.85 -1.13 -4.22
C ALA A 152 35.59 -2.47 -4.36
N VAL A 153 34.85 -3.58 -4.50
CA VAL A 153 35.45 -4.89 -4.80
C VAL A 153 36.15 -4.88 -6.16
N ALA A 154 35.51 -4.31 -7.20
CA ALA A 154 36.09 -4.21 -8.53
C ALA A 154 37.37 -3.35 -8.55
N ASP A 155 37.35 -2.20 -7.87
CA ASP A 155 38.50 -1.30 -7.76
C ASP A 155 39.66 -1.96 -6.97
N ALA A 156 39.36 -2.66 -5.87
CA ALA A 156 40.36 -3.40 -5.10
C ALA A 156 40.97 -4.56 -5.90
N GLN A 157 40.15 -5.28 -6.68
CA GLN A 157 40.62 -6.34 -7.56
C GLN A 157 41.54 -5.78 -8.65
N LYS A 158 41.14 -4.67 -9.30
CA LYS A 158 41.95 -4.00 -10.32
C LYS A 158 43.29 -3.52 -9.75
N ALA A 159 43.30 -2.98 -8.54
CA ALA A 159 44.53 -2.57 -7.86
C ALA A 159 45.44 -3.78 -7.61
N LEU A 160 44.89 -4.89 -7.11
CA LEU A 160 45.64 -6.13 -6.90
C LEU A 160 46.24 -6.69 -8.21
N ASP A 161 45.47 -6.66 -9.30
CA ASP A 161 45.92 -7.14 -10.61
C ASP A 161 47.02 -6.25 -11.20
N ALA A 162 46.93 -4.93 -11.01
CA ALA A 162 47.99 -4.00 -11.39
C ALA A 162 49.31 -4.29 -10.63
N LEU A 163 49.22 -4.60 -9.33
CA LEU A 163 50.40 -4.99 -8.53
C LEU A 163 51.00 -6.33 -8.98
N LYS A 164 50.18 -7.24 -9.51
CA LYS A 164 50.64 -8.54 -10.03
C LYS A 164 51.19 -8.44 -11.47
N GLY A 165 50.70 -7.47 -12.24
CA GLY A 165 51.11 -7.22 -13.63
C GLY A 165 52.42 -6.46 -13.81
N GLU A 166 52.98 -5.87 -12.74
CA GLU A 166 54.28 -5.17 -12.73
C GLU A 166 55.48 -6.06 -12.34
N ALA A 167 55.39 -7.38 -12.53
CA ALA A 167 56.59 -8.22 -12.61
C ALA A 167 57.31 -7.94 -13.95
N PRO A 168 58.62 -7.63 -13.97
CA PRO A 168 59.31 -7.33 -15.22
C PRO A 168 59.21 -8.54 -16.14
N LYS A 169 58.67 -8.36 -17.34
CA LYS A 169 58.93 -9.29 -18.45
C LYS A 169 60.45 -9.41 -18.55
N PRO A 170 61.04 -10.61 -18.43
CA PRO A 170 62.44 -10.76 -18.80
C PRO A 170 62.51 -10.41 -20.28
N GLU A 171 63.21 -9.33 -20.61
CA GLU A 171 63.65 -9.03 -21.96
C GLU A 171 64.43 -10.24 -22.46
N GLN A 172 63.80 -11.06 -23.29
CA GLN A 172 64.56 -11.98 -24.13
C GLN A 172 65.33 -11.14 -25.16
N PRO A 173 66.63 -11.42 -25.35
CA PRO A 173 67.52 -10.57 -26.12
C PRO A 173 67.14 -10.58 -27.60
N LYS A 174 67.20 -9.40 -28.22
CA LYS A 174 67.13 -9.16 -29.66
C LYS A 174 68.03 -10.15 -30.41
N VAL A 175 67.42 -10.98 -31.27
CA VAL A 175 68.11 -11.59 -32.41
C VAL A 175 67.21 -11.48 -33.63
N ASP A 176 67.60 -10.58 -34.52
CA ASP A 176 67.36 -10.62 -35.97
C ASP A 176 68.71 -10.25 -36.62
N PRO A 177 69.07 -10.67 -37.84
CA PRO A 177 68.15 -11.08 -38.92
C PRO A 177 68.62 -12.29 -39.79
N LYS A 178 67.69 -12.88 -40.55
CA LYS A 178 67.94 -13.18 -41.98
C LYS A 178 66.63 -13.43 -42.77
N LYS A 179 66.54 -12.70 -43.87
CA LYS A 179 65.52 -12.74 -44.94
C LYS A 179 65.66 -14.02 -45.78
N ASP A 180 64.54 -14.51 -46.31
CA ASP A 180 64.23 -14.52 -47.77
C ASP A 180 62.95 -15.33 -48.02
N GLY A 181 61.88 -14.67 -48.51
CA GLY A 181 61.16 -15.05 -49.73
C GLY A 181 59.95 -15.97 -49.44
N ASP A 182 58.75 -15.82 -49.98
CA ASP A 182 58.29 -15.11 -51.17
C ASP A 182 56.75 -14.93 -51.08
N LYS A 183 56.23 -14.08 -51.98
CA LYS A 183 54.83 -13.63 -52.22
C LYS A 183 53.76 -14.75 -52.16
N VAL A 184 52.45 -14.48 -51.95
CA VAL A 184 51.49 -13.77 -52.83
C VAL A 184 50.18 -13.48 -52.04
N ASP A 185 49.51 -12.39 -52.39
CA ASP A 185 48.23 -11.87 -51.86
C ASP A 185 47.19 -11.81 -53.04
N PRO A 186 45.96 -11.29 -52.90
CA PRO A 186 44.68 -11.88 -52.46
C PRO A 186 43.60 -11.95 -53.57
N LYS A 187 42.44 -12.62 -53.34
CA LYS A 187 41.05 -12.15 -53.69
C LYS A 187 39.96 -13.25 -53.66
N ALA A 188 38.75 -12.78 -53.32
CA ALA A 188 37.41 -13.17 -53.81
C ALA A 188 36.50 -14.03 -52.89
N ASP A 189 35.61 -13.32 -52.16
CA ASP A 189 34.18 -13.66 -51.99
C ASP A 189 33.42 -13.38 -53.33
N PRO A 190 32.13 -13.73 -53.58
CA PRO A 190 31.11 -14.42 -52.76
C PRO A 190 30.19 -15.42 -53.52
N LYS A 191 29.19 -16.01 -52.82
CA LYS A 191 27.84 -16.50 -53.23
C LYS A 191 27.57 -18.00 -52.98
N ALA A 192 26.52 -18.30 -52.20
CA ALA A 192 25.22 -18.78 -52.70
C ALA A 192 24.32 -19.30 -51.56
N GLU A 193 23.12 -18.72 -51.41
CA GLU A 193 21.94 -19.39 -50.81
C GLU A 193 21.50 -20.57 -51.70
N PRO A 194 20.74 -21.53 -51.16
CA PRO A 194 19.32 -21.55 -51.52
C PRO A 194 18.34 -21.83 -50.37
N LYS A 195 17.17 -21.19 -50.50
CA LYS A 195 15.92 -21.41 -49.75
C LYS A 195 15.12 -22.62 -50.28
N LYS A 196 14.04 -22.92 -49.55
CA LYS A 196 12.74 -23.57 -49.93
C LYS A 196 12.67 -25.09 -49.74
N ASP A 197 11.58 -25.73 -49.33
CA ASP A 197 10.14 -25.48 -49.01
C ASP A 197 9.73 -26.66 -48.06
N GLY A 198 8.63 -26.75 -47.33
CA GLY A 198 7.33 -26.08 -47.38
C GLY A 198 6.34 -26.70 -46.39
N ASP A 199 5.14 -26.14 -46.43
CA ASP A 199 3.93 -26.30 -45.62
C ASP A 199 3.45 -27.72 -45.24
N LYS A 200 2.87 -27.84 -44.04
CA LYS A 200 1.53 -28.42 -43.90
C LYS A 200 0.80 -27.99 -42.62
N LYS A 201 -0.50 -27.83 -42.79
CA LYS A 201 -1.48 -27.14 -41.96
C LYS A 201 -2.53 -28.15 -41.45
N ASP A 202 -3.21 -27.74 -40.37
CA ASP A 202 -4.60 -28.02 -39.99
C ASP A 202 -5.02 -29.26 -39.16
N ALA A 203 -5.95 -28.95 -38.24
CA ALA A 203 -6.93 -29.77 -37.50
C ALA A 203 -6.40 -30.57 -36.28
N ASP A 204 -7.08 -30.64 -35.11
CA ASP A 204 -8.51 -30.53 -34.85
C ASP A 204 -8.80 -30.43 -33.32
N LYS A 205 -9.93 -29.80 -32.99
CA LYS A 205 -10.88 -30.05 -31.87
C LYS A 205 -10.53 -29.92 -30.38
N LYS A 206 -11.23 -28.95 -29.76
CA LYS A 206 -12.28 -29.08 -28.72
C LYS A 206 -12.13 -30.21 -27.68
N ALA A 207 -12.08 -29.81 -26.41
CA ALA A 207 -12.85 -30.46 -25.34
C ALA A 207 -13.05 -29.52 -24.14
N ASP A 208 -14.30 -29.15 -23.91
CA ASP A 208 -14.91 -28.79 -22.61
C ASP A 208 -16.26 -29.54 -22.67
N PRO A 209 -16.62 -30.43 -21.72
CA PRO A 209 -17.33 -29.98 -20.50
C PRO A 209 -17.27 -30.94 -19.28
N LYS A 210 -17.46 -30.43 -18.05
CA LYS A 210 -18.55 -30.90 -17.14
C LYS A 210 -18.63 -30.21 -15.77
N ALA A 211 -19.83 -29.68 -15.57
CA ALA A 211 -20.64 -29.47 -14.38
C ALA A 211 -20.39 -30.31 -13.09
N GLU A 212 -20.78 -29.65 -11.99
CA GLU A 212 -21.37 -30.16 -10.73
C GLU A 212 -20.50 -30.97 -9.75
N LYS A 213 -20.27 -30.37 -8.57
CA LYS A 213 -20.87 -30.87 -7.33
C LYS A 213 -20.83 -29.85 -6.20
N LYS A 214 -22.05 -29.50 -5.74
CA LYS A 214 -22.35 -28.90 -4.45
C LYS A 214 -21.84 -29.82 -3.32
N ALA A 215 -21.26 -29.24 -2.29
CA ALA A 215 -21.20 -29.84 -0.95
C ALA A 215 -21.45 -28.74 0.09
N ASP A 216 -22.67 -28.74 0.60
CA ASP A 216 -23.09 -28.07 1.84
C ASP A 216 -23.35 -29.22 2.83
N PRO A 217 -22.76 -29.18 4.02
CA PRO A 217 -23.50 -29.65 5.18
C PRO A 217 -23.38 -28.67 6.36
N LYS A 218 -24.45 -27.90 6.55
CA LYS A 218 -25.14 -27.59 7.82
C LYS A 218 -24.60 -28.23 9.12
N LYS A 219 -24.50 -27.35 10.13
CA LYS A 219 -24.67 -27.52 11.61
C LYS A 219 -23.49 -28.23 12.32
N GLU A 220 -22.96 -27.77 13.45
CA GLU A 220 -23.56 -27.22 14.68
C GLU A 220 -22.54 -26.30 15.39
N ALA A 221 -22.93 -25.10 15.81
CA ALA A 221 -22.15 -24.31 16.78
C ALA A 221 -22.96 -24.23 18.09
N LYS A 222 -22.58 -25.09 19.04
CA LYS A 222 -23.02 -25.04 20.44
C LYS A 222 -22.52 -23.74 21.09
N LYS A 223 -23.41 -23.06 21.81
CA LYS A 223 -23.07 -22.07 22.83
C LYS A 223 -22.40 -22.76 24.03
N ALA A 224 -21.28 -22.19 24.49
CA ALA A 224 -20.80 -22.17 25.87
C ALA A 224 -19.82 -20.99 25.95
N GLU A 225 -20.28 -19.81 26.39
CA GLU A 225 -20.10 -19.31 27.76
C GLU A 225 -18.64 -19.30 28.26
N GLY A 226 -18.07 -18.08 28.29
CA GLY A 226 -17.76 -17.43 29.55
C GLY A 226 -16.45 -17.78 30.25
N LYS A 227 -15.48 -16.86 30.15
CA LYS A 227 -14.54 -16.34 31.19
C LYS A 227 -13.37 -15.68 30.44
N LYS A 228 -12.84 -14.51 30.81
CA LYS A 228 -13.12 -13.46 31.79
C LYS A 228 -12.09 -12.39 31.40
N LEU A 229 -12.48 -11.12 31.32
CA LEU A 229 -11.59 -10.02 31.72
C LEU A 229 -12.51 -8.90 32.19
N ALA A 230 -12.46 -8.70 33.50
CA ALA A 230 -13.18 -7.67 34.21
C ALA A 230 -12.38 -6.37 34.16
N ASN A 231 -13.07 -5.28 33.87
CA ASN A 231 -12.90 -3.96 34.47
C ASN A 231 -14.04 -3.08 33.92
N SER A 232 -14.69 -2.18 34.64
CA SER A 232 -14.96 -1.96 36.06
C SER A 232 -15.85 -0.72 36.05
N GLY A 233 -16.99 -0.76 36.73
CA GLY A 233 -17.76 0.43 37.07
C GLY A 233 -18.75 0.88 36.00
N VAL A 234 -20.03 0.58 36.23
CA VAL A 234 -21.08 1.56 36.55
C VAL A 234 -22.38 0.77 36.56
N ASP A 235 -22.73 0.25 37.72
CA ASP A 235 -24.11 -0.04 38.07
C ASP A 235 -24.40 0.72 39.36
N ALA A 236 -24.99 1.90 39.19
CA ALA A 236 -25.73 2.57 40.24
C ALA A 236 -26.75 3.52 39.61
N GLY A 237 -28.03 3.22 39.82
CA GLY A 237 -29.04 4.27 39.99
C GLY A 237 -29.88 4.58 38.76
N ALA A 238 -30.99 3.87 38.67
CA ALA A 238 -32.15 4.23 37.86
C ALA A 238 -32.70 5.63 38.17
N ALA A 239 -33.39 6.19 37.19
CA ALA A 239 -34.53 7.13 37.31
C ALA A 239 -34.25 8.52 37.91
N ALA A 240 -33.96 9.50 37.03
CA ALA A 240 -34.55 10.85 36.99
C ALA A 240 -33.70 11.76 36.08
N GLY A 241 -34.35 12.51 35.17
CA GLY A 241 -33.75 13.73 34.59
C GLY A 241 -33.19 13.63 33.17
N GLY A 242 -33.99 13.18 32.20
CA GLY A 242 -33.72 13.48 30.80
C GLY A 242 -34.04 14.95 30.49
N ALA A 243 -33.03 15.83 30.43
CA ALA A 243 -33.12 17.16 29.80
C ALA A 243 -31.81 17.96 29.68
N ALA A 244 -30.64 17.52 30.19
CA ALA A 244 -29.53 18.46 30.44
C ALA A 244 -28.23 18.27 29.64
N LEU A 245 -28.21 17.53 28.52
CA LEU A 245 -26.94 17.21 27.82
C LEU A 245 -26.93 17.49 26.32
N LEU A 246 -27.65 18.53 25.87
CA LEU A 246 -27.67 18.97 24.47
C LEU A 246 -27.31 20.44 24.26
N LEU A 247 -26.64 21.07 25.24
CA LEU A 247 -26.29 22.50 25.18
C LEU A 247 -24.78 22.79 25.09
N LEU A 248 -23.93 21.79 24.85
CA LEU A 248 -22.46 21.97 24.82
C LEU A 248 -21.73 21.46 23.56
N ALA A 249 -22.45 20.99 22.55
CA ALA A 249 -21.84 20.50 21.29
C ALA A 249 -22.09 21.41 20.06
N GLY A 250 -22.73 22.57 20.24
CA GLY A 250 -23.09 23.46 19.12
C GLY A 250 -22.09 24.61 18.81
N GLY A 251 -20.87 24.58 19.36
CA GLY A 251 -20.00 25.77 19.40
C GLY A 251 -18.67 25.73 18.65
N ALA A 252 -18.19 24.57 18.16
CA ALA A 252 -16.77 24.46 17.78
C ALA A 252 -16.45 23.98 16.35
N PHE A 253 -17.41 23.64 15.50
CA PHE A 253 -17.08 23.03 14.18
C PHE A 253 -17.23 23.96 12.95
N VAL A 254 -17.54 25.26 13.13
CA VAL A 254 -17.78 26.20 12.01
C VAL A 254 -16.53 27.00 11.58
N ALA A 255 -15.32 26.66 12.05
CA ALA A 255 -14.14 27.50 11.84
C ALA A 255 -13.09 27.02 10.80
N TYR A 256 -13.36 26.00 9.97
CA TYR A 256 -12.35 25.51 9.02
C TYR A 256 -12.88 25.20 7.62
N ARG A 257 -13.58 26.15 6.99
CA ARG A 257 -13.82 26.07 5.53
C ARG A 257 -13.89 27.44 4.85
N LYS A 258 -12.92 28.30 5.15
CA LYS A 258 -12.68 29.51 4.36
C LYS A 258 -11.20 29.93 4.42
N PHE A 259 -10.31 29.13 3.85
CA PHE A 259 -9.04 29.54 3.21
C PHE A 259 -8.32 28.28 2.69
N ALA A 260 -8.67 27.87 1.47
CA ALA A 260 -7.83 27.16 0.50
C ALA A 260 -8.55 27.22 -0.85
#